data_AF-A0A2D4K0L9-F1
#
_entry.id   AF-A0A2D4K0L9-F1
#
_cell.length_a   1.000
_cell.length_b   1.000
_cell.length_c   1.000
_cell.angle_alpha   90.00
_cell.angle_beta   90.00
_cell.angle_gamma   90.00
#
_symmetry.space_group_name_H-M   'P 1'
#
loop_
_entity.id
_entity.type
_entity.pdbx_description
1 polymer ?
#
loop_
_entity_poly.entity_id
_entity_poly.type
_entity_poly.pdbx_seq_one_letter_code
_entity_poly.pdbx_strand_id
1 'polypeptide(L)'
;MTLEMIGQLIQDQGLEDRMERIEERTTKTDEGVENIQQMMTKYKERFQKIEHGDQTDKNVGEIDNRLTTVEQENEKGMLGWEIERTEFYLRFQNIEEERGENLTGIMAEILAGALEIPEEKMMGGIDEVFQVFTRYAMRNKLPREVHVRFTKKAIKMEILQRAR
;
A
#
# COMPACT_ATOMS: atom_id res chain seq x y z
N MET A 1 37.05 -87.31 -32.34
CA MET A 1 37.07 -86.17 -31.40
C MET A 1 37.70 -86.65 -30.11
N THR A 2 38.80 -86.03 -29.68
CA THR A 2 39.54 -86.40 -28.47
C THR A 2 38.85 -85.83 -27.23
N LEU A 3 39.03 -86.46 -26.06
CA LEU A 3 38.48 -86.03 -24.76
C LEU A 3 38.81 -84.56 -24.40
N GLU A 4 39.92 -84.04 -24.92
CA GLU A 4 40.31 -82.63 -24.78
C GLU A 4 39.31 -81.66 -25.41
N MET A 5 38.72 -82.02 -26.57
CA MET A 5 37.71 -81.17 -27.22
C MET A 5 36.43 -81.07 -26.39
N ILE A 6 36.06 -82.13 -25.68
CA ILE A 6 34.87 -82.14 -24.80
C ILE A 6 35.15 -81.30 -23.54
N GLY A 7 36.36 -81.37 -22.98
CA GLY A 7 36.76 -80.55 -21.83
C GLY A 7 36.78 -79.05 -22.14
N GLN A 8 37.27 -78.66 -23.33
CA GLN A 8 37.28 -77.27 -23.78
C GLN A 8 35.86 -76.73 -24.01
N LEU A 9 34.98 -77.52 -24.64
CA LEU A 9 33.59 -77.13 -24.90
C LEU A 9 32.81 -76.89 -23.59
N ILE A 10 33.05 -77.70 -22.55
CA ILE A 10 32.44 -77.53 -21.23
C ILE A 10 32.96 -76.26 -20.54
N GLN A 11 34.25 -75.94 -20.69
CA GLN A 11 34.80 -74.69 -20.16
C GLN A 11 34.24 -73.46 -20.88
N ASP A 12 34.11 -73.51 -22.21
CA ASP A 12 33.57 -72.42 -23.02
C ASP A 12 32.09 -72.17 -22.70
N GLN A 13 31.27 -73.21 -22.53
CA GLN A 13 29.88 -73.08 -22.06
C GLN A 13 29.79 -72.47 -20.66
N GLY A 14 30.68 -72.88 -19.74
CA GLY A 14 30.73 -72.30 -18.40
C GLY A 14 31.18 -70.82 -18.38
N LEU A 15 31.95 -70.38 -19.37
CA LEU A 15 32.31 -68.97 -19.56
C LEU A 15 31.14 -68.17 -20.15
N GLU A 16 30.40 -68.74 -21.08
CA GLU A 16 29.21 -68.14 -21.72
C GLU A 16 28.09 -67.88 -20.68
N ASP A 17 27.76 -68.86 -19.84
CA ASP A 17 26.79 -68.71 -18.74
C ASP A 17 27.21 -67.68 -17.68
N ARG A 18 28.52 -67.46 -17.52
CA ARG A 18 29.04 -66.41 -16.62
C ARG A 18 28.96 -65.04 -17.28
N MET A 19 29.18 -64.96 -18.58
CA MET A 19 29.07 -63.74 -19.36
C MET A 19 27.61 -63.25 -19.37
N GLU A 20 26.65 -64.13 -19.64
CA GLU A 20 25.21 -63.80 -19.63
C GLU A 20 24.75 -63.29 -18.25
N ARG A 21 25.18 -63.93 -17.16
CA ARG A 21 24.87 -63.46 -15.78
C ARG A 21 25.51 -62.11 -15.44
N ILE A 22 26.68 -61.80 -16.02
CA ILE A 22 27.32 -60.50 -15.82
C ILE A 22 26.57 -59.43 -16.62
N GLU A 23 26.16 -59.73 -17.85
CA GLU A 23 25.35 -58.82 -18.67
C GLU A 23 24.03 -58.50 -17.99
N GLU A 24 23.30 -59.50 -17.49
CA GLU A 24 22.03 -59.30 -16.77
C GLU A 24 22.19 -58.48 -15.49
N ARG A 25 23.31 -58.63 -14.79
CA ARG A 25 23.62 -57.80 -13.61
C ARG A 25 24.01 -56.38 -14.00
N THR A 26 24.72 -56.21 -15.12
CA THR A 26 25.15 -54.90 -15.61
C THR A 26 23.94 -54.11 -16.08
N THR A 27 23.04 -54.70 -16.85
CA THR A 27 21.80 -54.05 -17.30
C THR A 27 20.92 -53.61 -16.13
N LYS A 28 20.70 -54.48 -15.13
CA LYS A 28 19.98 -54.12 -13.89
C LYS A 28 20.67 -53.00 -13.11
N THR A 29 22.00 -52.96 -13.11
CA THR A 29 22.77 -51.90 -12.45
C THR A 29 22.64 -50.58 -13.22
N ASP A 30 22.70 -50.61 -14.54
CA ASP A 30 22.56 -49.44 -15.40
C ASP A 30 21.16 -48.83 -15.30
N GLU A 31 20.11 -49.65 -15.29
CA GLU A 31 18.73 -49.22 -15.02
C GLU A 31 18.61 -48.54 -13.64
N GLY A 32 19.25 -49.10 -12.61
CA GLY A 32 19.31 -48.53 -11.28
C GLY A 32 20.02 -47.17 -11.24
N VAL A 33 21.14 -47.05 -11.96
CA VAL A 33 21.91 -45.81 -12.09
C VAL A 33 21.11 -44.74 -12.83
N GLU A 34 20.42 -45.10 -13.92
CA GLU A 34 19.59 -44.17 -14.69
C GLU A 34 18.43 -43.64 -13.83
N ASN A 35 17.76 -44.51 -13.07
CA ASN A 35 16.69 -44.11 -12.17
C ASN A 35 17.19 -43.14 -11.07
N ILE A 36 18.39 -43.38 -10.52
CA ILE A 36 19.03 -42.47 -9.56
C ILE A 36 19.34 -41.11 -10.21
N GLN A 37 19.85 -41.10 -11.44
CA GLN A 37 20.14 -39.86 -12.17
C GLN A 37 18.87 -39.04 -12.46
N GLN A 38 17.78 -39.70 -12.85
CA GLN A 38 16.47 -39.05 -13.05
C GLN A 38 15.96 -38.43 -11.74
N MET A 39 16.04 -39.17 -10.64
CA MET A 39 15.66 -38.67 -9.31
C MET A 39 16.52 -37.46 -8.89
N MET A 40 17.83 -37.50 -9.09
CA MET A 40 18.74 -36.39 -8.78
C MET A 40 18.39 -35.12 -9.56
N THR A 41 18.11 -35.24 -10.86
CA THR A 41 17.70 -34.11 -11.71
C THR A 41 16.41 -33.48 -11.17
N LYS A 42 15.41 -34.32 -10.83
CA LYS A 42 14.13 -33.86 -10.28
C LYS A 42 14.28 -33.16 -8.92
N TYR A 43 15.14 -33.66 -8.03
CA TYR A 43 15.39 -33.01 -6.74
C TYR A 43 16.13 -31.68 -6.91
N LYS A 44 17.07 -31.58 -7.85
CA LYS A 44 17.79 -30.33 -8.15
C LYS A 44 16.84 -29.22 -8.61
N GLU A 45 15.92 -29.53 -9.52
CA GLU A 45 14.89 -28.57 -9.98
C GLU A 45 13.97 -28.11 -8.85
N ARG A 46 13.57 -29.03 -7.96
CA ARG A 46 12.74 -28.69 -6.80
C ARG A 46 13.48 -27.78 -5.83
N PHE A 47 14.77 -28.01 -5.60
CA PHE A 47 15.59 -27.19 -4.70
C PHE A 47 15.73 -25.75 -5.21
N GLN A 48 15.98 -25.57 -6.51
CA GLN A 48 16.02 -24.25 -7.14
C GLN A 48 14.71 -23.47 -7.00
N LYS A 49 13.56 -24.16 -7.14
CA LYS A 49 12.23 -23.52 -6.94
C LYS A 49 12.01 -23.07 -5.49
N ILE A 50 12.54 -23.79 -4.50
CA ILE A 50 12.44 -23.44 -3.08
C ILE A 50 13.33 -22.23 -2.76
N GLU A 51 14.57 -22.18 -3.27
CA GLU A 51 15.46 -21.02 -3.09
C GLU A 51 14.87 -19.75 -3.71
N HIS A 52 14.26 -19.85 -4.90
CA HIS A 52 13.54 -18.72 -5.49
C HIS A 52 12.33 -18.30 -4.64
N GLY A 53 11.64 -19.25 -3.99
CA GLY A 53 10.56 -18.98 -3.05
C GLY A 53 11.01 -18.15 -1.84
N ASP A 54 12.12 -18.53 -1.22
CA ASP A 54 12.71 -17.81 -0.08
C ASP A 54 13.17 -16.39 -0.48
N GLN A 55 13.66 -16.22 -1.70
CA GLN A 55 13.97 -14.90 -2.25
C GLN A 55 12.71 -14.07 -2.51
N THR A 56 11.63 -14.67 -2.99
CA THR A 56 10.35 -13.96 -3.17
C THR A 56 9.74 -13.54 -1.84
N ASP A 57 9.85 -14.35 -0.80
CA ASP A 57 9.33 -14.02 0.54
C ASP A 57 10.09 -12.84 1.16
N LYS A 58 11.42 -12.80 1.00
CA LYS A 58 12.24 -11.64 1.41
C LYS A 58 11.84 -10.36 0.66
N ASN A 59 11.62 -10.46 -0.65
CA ASN A 59 11.18 -9.32 -1.46
C ASN A 59 9.77 -8.84 -1.07
N VAL A 60 8.86 -9.76 -0.73
CA VAL A 60 7.50 -9.42 -0.25
C VAL A 60 7.59 -8.70 1.09
N GLY A 61 8.41 -9.19 2.03
CA GLY A 61 8.61 -8.51 3.32
C GLY A 61 9.22 -7.11 3.17
N GLU A 62 10.13 -6.91 2.22
CA GLU A 62 10.68 -5.59 1.92
C GLU A 62 9.62 -4.64 1.34
N ILE A 63 8.78 -5.12 0.43
CA ILE A 63 7.67 -4.34 -0.14
C ILE A 63 6.67 -3.93 0.95
N ASP A 64 6.32 -4.85 1.86
CA ASP A 64 5.37 -4.59 2.94
C ASP A 64 5.87 -3.52 3.93
N ASN A 65 7.16 -3.60 4.28
CA ASN A 65 7.81 -2.57 5.11
C ASN A 65 7.85 -1.19 4.43
N ARG A 66 8.15 -1.17 3.12
CA ARG A 66 8.14 0.08 2.33
C ARG A 66 6.73 0.66 2.23
N LEU A 67 5.72 -0.19 2.02
CA LEU A 67 4.32 0.22 1.95
C LEU A 67 3.86 0.83 3.28
N THR A 68 4.14 0.16 4.40
CA THR A 68 3.82 0.66 5.75
C THR A 68 4.46 2.03 6.02
N THR A 69 5.71 2.22 5.59
CA THR A 69 6.42 3.50 5.77
C THR A 69 5.76 4.61 4.94
N VAL A 70 5.44 4.32 3.68
CA VAL A 70 4.77 5.27 2.77
C VAL A 70 3.37 5.63 3.26
N GLU A 71 2.61 4.67 3.80
CA GLU A 71 1.29 4.90 4.38
C GLU A 71 1.39 5.83 5.60
N GLN A 72 2.33 5.60 6.51
CA GLN A 72 2.54 6.46 7.67
C GLN A 72 3.00 7.89 7.30
N GLU A 73 3.86 8.02 6.30
CA GLU A 73 4.31 9.32 5.79
C GLU A 73 3.18 10.06 5.07
N ASN A 74 2.37 9.36 4.27
CA ASN A 74 1.24 9.93 3.56
C ASN A 74 0.09 10.30 4.50
N GLU A 75 -0.21 9.50 5.52
CA GLU A 75 -1.25 9.83 6.50
C GLU A 75 -0.84 11.07 7.31
N LYS A 76 0.40 11.12 7.81
CA LYS A 76 0.91 12.32 8.50
C LYS A 76 0.96 13.53 7.58
N GLY A 77 1.33 13.33 6.31
CA GLY A 77 1.32 14.35 5.28
C GLY A 77 -0.08 14.88 5.05
N MET A 78 -1.02 14.04 4.61
CA MET A 78 -2.37 14.42 4.21
C MET A 78 -3.18 15.04 5.36
N LEU A 79 -3.16 14.43 6.56
CA LEU A 79 -3.78 15.03 7.75
C LEU A 79 -3.08 16.33 8.15
N GLY A 80 -1.75 16.40 8.04
CA GLY A 80 -0.98 17.62 8.28
C GLY A 80 -1.42 18.76 7.36
N TRP A 81 -1.51 18.51 6.05
CA TRP A 81 -1.97 19.49 5.06
C TRP A 81 -3.43 19.89 5.24
N GLU A 82 -4.29 18.99 5.73
CA GLU A 82 -5.69 19.31 6.05
C GLU A 82 -5.82 20.13 7.34
N ILE A 83 -5.05 19.80 8.38
CA ILE A 83 -4.99 20.57 9.63
C ILE A 83 -4.44 21.97 9.34
N GLU A 84 -3.35 22.08 8.58
CA GLU A 84 -2.74 23.35 8.22
C GLU A 84 -3.68 24.23 7.38
N ARG A 85 -4.47 23.63 6.47
CA ARG A 85 -5.51 24.37 5.75
C ARG A 85 -6.65 24.79 6.67
N THR A 86 -7.21 23.89 7.48
CA THR A 86 -8.36 24.19 8.36
C THR A 86 -8.02 25.16 9.48
N GLU A 87 -6.75 25.33 9.82
CA GLU A 87 -6.25 26.25 10.83
C GLU A 87 -6.64 27.71 10.60
N PHE A 88 -6.92 28.10 9.35
CA PHE A 88 -7.31 29.46 8.99
C PHE A 88 -8.81 29.63 8.76
N TYR A 89 -9.60 28.56 8.73
CA TYR A 89 -11.04 28.63 8.47
C TYR A 89 -11.88 28.54 9.73
N LEU A 90 -12.95 29.34 9.79
CA LEU A 90 -14.11 29.14 10.67
C LEU A 90 -15.38 29.00 9.86
N ARG A 91 -16.32 28.24 10.42
CA ARG A 91 -17.60 27.91 9.82
C ARG A 91 -18.72 28.51 10.65
N PHE A 92 -19.53 29.34 10.02
CA PHE A 92 -20.66 30.01 10.63
C PHE A 92 -21.95 29.47 10.05
N GLN A 93 -22.91 29.18 10.92
CA GLN A 93 -24.23 28.67 10.56
C GLN A 93 -25.28 29.69 10.94
N ASN A 94 -26.39 29.72 10.21
CA ASN A 94 -27.51 30.62 10.44
C ASN A 94 -27.15 32.11 10.36
N ILE A 95 -26.25 32.48 9.44
CA ILE A 95 -26.06 33.90 9.11
C ILE A 95 -27.25 34.34 8.25
N GLU A 96 -27.93 35.40 8.68
CA GLU A 96 -28.95 36.07 7.88
C GLU A 96 -28.24 36.81 6.75
N GLU A 97 -28.37 36.29 5.53
CA GLU A 97 -27.80 36.88 4.32
C GLU A 97 -28.89 37.07 3.27
N GLU A 98 -29.01 38.28 2.73
CA GLU A 98 -29.85 38.58 1.57
C GLU A 98 -29.07 38.50 0.25
N ARG A 99 -29.82 38.34 -0.85
CA ARG A 99 -29.24 38.18 -2.18
C ARG A 99 -28.62 39.50 -2.65
N GLY A 100 -27.29 39.53 -2.74
CA GLY A 100 -26.53 40.68 -3.24
C GLY A 100 -25.85 41.48 -2.16
N GLU A 101 -25.91 41.03 -0.91
CA GLU A 101 -25.19 41.66 0.20
C GLU A 101 -23.69 41.35 0.18
N ASN A 102 -22.92 42.27 0.78
CA ASN A 102 -21.50 42.10 0.97
C ASN A 102 -21.24 41.16 2.16
N LEU A 103 -21.14 39.86 1.89
CA LEU A 103 -20.87 38.84 2.91
C LEU A 103 -19.63 39.15 3.75
N THR A 104 -18.58 39.69 3.12
CA THR A 104 -17.35 40.08 3.83
C THR A 104 -17.63 41.18 4.85
N GLY A 105 -18.44 42.17 4.50
CA GLY A 105 -18.84 43.25 5.41
C GLY A 105 -19.68 42.75 6.57
N ILE A 106 -20.71 41.94 6.29
CA ILE A 106 -21.59 41.35 7.32
C ILE A 106 -20.76 40.51 8.31
N MET A 107 -19.88 39.65 7.79
CA MET A 107 -19.01 38.84 8.65
C MET A 107 -18.00 39.71 9.42
N ALA A 108 -17.46 40.77 8.82
CA ALA A 108 -16.58 41.70 9.50
C ALA A 108 -17.30 42.42 10.65
N GLU A 109 -18.53 42.89 10.44
CA GLU A 109 -19.35 43.55 11.45
C GLU A 109 -19.67 42.61 12.63
N ILE A 110 -20.17 41.40 12.34
CA ILE A 110 -20.48 40.39 13.37
C ILE A 110 -19.24 40.04 14.19
N LEU A 111 -18.10 39.81 13.52
CA LEU A 111 -16.85 39.42 14.19
C LEU A 111 -16.21 40.59 14.94
N ALA A 112 -16.29 41.81 14.40
CA ALA A 112 -15.83 43.02 15.05
C ALA A 112 -16.62 43.28 16.35
N GLY A 113 -17.95 43.12 16.30
CA GLY A 113 -18.82 43.19 17.47
C GLY A 113 -18.48 42.13 18.52
N ALA A 114 -18.25 40.88 18.11
CA ALA A 114 -17.90 39.80 19.03
C ALA A 114 -16.52 39.95 19.69
N LEU A 115 -15.58 40.61 19.01
CA LEU A 115 -14.22 40.85 19.51
C LEU A 115 -14.03 42.24 20.14
N GLU A 116 -15.05 43.10 20.11
CA GLU A 116 -15.01 44.51 20.53
C GLU A 116 -13.88 45.32 19.85
N ILE A 117 -13.61 45.03 18.58
CA ILE A 117 -12.61 45.72 17.76
C ILE A 117 -13.30 46.54 16.65
N PRO A 118 -12.65 47.58 16.09
CA PRO A 118 -13.22 48.30 14.95
C PRO A 118 -13.31 47.40 13.71
N GLU A 119 -14.40 47.55 12.94
CA GLU A 119 -14.70 46.79 11.72
C GLU A 119 -13.55 46.85 10.70
N GLU A 120 -12.91 48.00 10.53
CA GLU A 120 -11.76 48.20 9.63
C GLU A 120 -10.60 47.24 9.94
N LYS A 121 -10.32 47.00 11.23
CA LYS A 121 -9.27 46.06 11.64
C LYS A 121 -9.70 44.63 11.36
N MET A 122 -10.98 44.32 11.54
CA MET A 122 -11.51 42.98 11.28
C MET A 122 -11.51 42.67 9.78
N MET A 123 -11.87 43.63 8.93
CA MET A 123 -11.79 43.49 7.47
C MET A 123 -10.37 43.15 7.01
N GLY A 124 -9.34 43.81 7.54
CA GLY A 124 -7.94 43.48 7.23
C GLY A 124 -7.48 42.11 7.76
N GLY A 125 -8.23 41.53 8.70
CA GLY A 125 -8.00 40.19 9.24
C GLY A 125 -8.67 39.07 8.43
N ILE A 126 -9.64 39.42 7.59
CA ILE A 126 -10.36 38.48 6.72
C ILE A 126 -9.65 38.42 5.37
N ASP A 127 -9.45 37.20 4.87
CA ASP A 127 -8.80 36.95 3.59
C ASP A 127 -9.84 36.56 2.53
N GLU A 128 -10.63 35.51 2.80
CA GLU A 128 -11.68 35.05 1.89
C GLU A 128 -12.95 34.71 2.68
N VAL A 129 -14.10 35.03 2.11
CA VAL A 129 -15.41 34.64 2.62
C VAL A 129 -16.18 33.98 1.50
N PHE A 130 -16.69 32.77 1.74
CA PHE A 130 -17.52 32.08 0.77
C PHE A 130 -18.73 31.42 1.42
N GLN A 131 -19.82 31.46 0.67
CA GLN A 131 -21.07 30.79 1.01
C GLN A 131 -21.04 29.35 0.49
N VAL A 132 -21.39 28.39 1.34
CA VAL A 132 -21.45 26.98 0.96
C VAL A 132 -22.81 26.67 0.34
N PHE A 133 -22.79 26.42 -0.97
CA PHE A 133 -23.99 26.08 -1.74
C PHE A 133 -24.25 24.58 -1.73
N THR A 134 -25.04 24.10 -0.77
CA THR A 134 -25.56 22.73 -0.82
C THR A 134 -26.92 22.69 -1.52
N ARG A 135 -27.13 21.68 -2.39
CA ARG A 135 -28.43 21.45 -3.06
C ARG A 135 -29.57 21.29 -2.05
N TYR A 136 -29.26 20.73 -0.89
CA TYR A 136 -30.21 20.54 0.20
C TYR A 136 -30.69 21.87 0.77
N ALA A 137 -29.78 22.79 1.12
CA ALA A 137 -30.14 24.11 1.66
C ALA A 137 -30.95 24.93 0.66
N MET A 138 -30.57 24.88 -0.63
CA MET A 138 -31.31 25.57 -1.70
C MET A 138 -32.74 25.06 -1.87
N ARG A 139 -32.95 23.74 -1.82
CA ARG A 139 -34.28 23.12 -1.97
C ARG A 139 -35.20 23.42 -0.78
N ASN A 140 -34.64 23.42 0.43
CA ASN A 140 -35.40 23.59 1.67
C ASN A 140 -35.44 25.04 2.19
N LYS A 141 -34.87 26.00 1.46
CA LYS A 141 -34.76 27.42 1.86
C LYS A 141 -34.16 27.60 3.27
N LEU A 142 -33.14 26.81 3.60
CA LEU A 142 -32.45 26.90 4.88
C LEU A 142 -31.39 28.02 4.84
N PRO A 143 -31.11 28.66 5.99
CA PRO A 143 -29.95 29.54 6.13
C PRO A 143 -28.68 28.83 5.66
N ARG A 144 -27.85 29.55 4.92
CA ARG A 144 -26.64 28.96 4.32
C ARG A 144 -25.49 29.04 5.31
N GLU A 145 -24.50 28.18 5.07
CA GLU A 145 -23.29 28.14 5.87
C GLU A 145 -22.23 29.02 5.21
N VAL A 146 -21.49 29.76 6.03
CA VAL A 146 -20.47 30.71 5.59
C VAL A 146 -19.13 30.26 6.13
N HIS A 147 -18.14 30.16 5.23
CA HIS A 147 -16.77 29.87 5.60
C HIS A 147 -15.97 31.15 5.49
N VAL A 148 -15.26 31.49 6.56
CA VAL A 148 -14.38 32.65 6.63
C VAL A 148 -12.95 32.16 6.80
N ARG A 149 -12.07 32.56 5.89
CA ARG A 149 -10.63 32.42 6.00
C ARG A 149 -10.03 33.67 6.63
N PHE A 150 -9.18 33.49 7.63
CA PHE A 150 -8.44 34.58 8.24
C PHE A 150 -7.00 34.64 7.72
N THR A 151 -6.44 35.84 7.66
CA THR A 151 -5.03 36.06 7.32
C THR A 151 -4.09 35.51 8.40
N LYS A 152 -4.54 35.44 9.66
CA LYS A 152 -3.76 34.96 10.80
C LYS A 152 -4.57 33.98 11.64
N LYS A 153 -3.97 32.83 11.94
CA LYS A 153 -4.50 31.83 12.89
C LYS A 153 -4.87 32.43 14.26
N ALA A 154 -4.12 33.43 14.73
CA ALA A 154 -4.36 34.07 16.02
C ALA A 154 -5.78 34.63 16.16
N ILE A 155 -6.33 35.20 15.07
CA ILE A 155 -7.68 35.78 15.04
C ILE A 155 -8.73 34.68 15.28
N LYS A 156 -8.61 33.56 14.57
CA LYS A 156 -9.46 32.38 14.79
C LYS A 156 -9.40 31.91 16.24
N MET A 157 -8.20 31.79 16.80
CA MET A 157 -8.04 31.31 18.18
C MET A 157 -8.69 32.26 19.18
N GLU A 158 -8.58 33.56 18.98
CA GLU A 158 -9.20 34.58 19.82
C GLU A 158 -10.73 34.52 19.76
N ILE A 159 -11.31 34.36 18.55
CA ILE A 159 -12.75 34.15 18.35
C ILE A 159 -13.22 32.89 19.10
N LEU A 160 -12.50 31.77 18.93
CA LEU A 160 -12.82 30.52 19.59
C LEU A 160 -12.69 30.57 21.12
N GLN A 161 -11.78 31.40 21.64
CA GLN A 161 -11.65 31.62 23.08
C GLN A 161 -12.80 32.46 23.65
N ARG A 162 -13.23 33.51 22.94
CA ARG A 162 -14.37 34.34 23.37
C ARG A 162 -15.72 33.63 23.24
N ALA A 163 -15.84 32.66 22.33
CA ALA A 163 -17.06 31.88 22.12
C ALA A 163 -17.24 30.71 23.11
N ARG A 164 -16.28 30.46 24.01
CA ARG A 164 -16.36 29.44 25.07
C ARG A 164 -17.07 29.98 26.31
#